data_AF-A0A7J9I676-F1
#
_entry.id   AF-A0A7J9I676-F1
#
_cell.length_a   1.000
_cell.length_b   1.000
_cell.length_c   1.000
_cell.angle_alpha   90.00
_cell.angle_beta   90.00
_cell.angle_gamma   90.00
#
_symmetry.space_group_name_H-M   'P 1'
#
loop_
_entity.id
_entity.type
_entity.pdbx_description
1 polymer ?
#
loop_
_entity_poly.entity_id
_entity_poly.type
_entity_poly.pdbx_seq_one_letter_code
_entity_poly.pdbx_strand_id
1 'polypeptide(L)'
;MLWSATARLGANPSPLHLPVFNQSITVFGKSKPSRVCCSPSRAMETNDDTSKAKGLSFDDFLSKKPYSPPTWASHLKPIPSHVFSLAHLPTPIHKWNLPNLPQNTEVWLKRDDLSGMQLSGNKVRKLEFLLAEAVAQGADCIITIGGIQSNHCRATAVAAKYLNLDSYLILRTSKLLVDKDPGLTGNLLVERFMGAHIQLISKEEYAKIGSVALTNVLKEQLLKEGRRPYVIPVGGSNSLGTCGGTIAGLSLGSWLGALKAKVHAFCVCDDPDYFYDFVQDLIDGLQAGVNARDIAKGLGYAINTSEELKFVKEVAAATGVVLDPVY
;
A
#
# COMPACT_ATOMS: atom_id res chain seq x y z
N MET A 1 -42.55 -9.68 8.79
CA MET A 1 -42.91 -11.02 8.31
C MET A 1 -41.78 -11.52 7.43
N LEU A 2 -41.20 -12.66 7.83
CA LEU A 2 -40.12 -13.37 7.14
C LEU A 2 -40.47 -13.61 5.67
N TRP A 3 -39.48 -13.57 4.78
CA TRP A 3 -39.40 -14.55 3.69
C TRP A 3 -37.96 -15.02 3.55
N SER A 4 -37.76 -16.31 3.88
CA SER A 4 -36.55 -17.06 3.63
C SER A 4 -36.63 -17.68 2.23
N ALA A 5 -35.51 -17.78 1.52
CA ALA A 5 -35.39 -18.68 0.38
C ALA A 5 -33.99 -19.30 0.34
N THR A 6 -33.91 -20.54 0.80
CA THR A 6 -32.80 -21.47 0.60
C THR A 6 -32.89 -22.07 -0.81
N ALA A 7 -31.78 -22.10 -1.56
CA ALA A 7 -31.66 -22.95 -2.75
C ALA A 7 -30.21 -23.43 -3.01
N ARG A 8 -29.99 -24.68 -2.59
CA ARG A 8 -29.22 -25.80 -3.17
C ARG A 8 -27.92 -25.57 -3.97
N LEU A 9 -26.91 -26.32 -3.49
CA LEU A 9 -25.72 -26.80 -4.20
C LEU A 9 -26.07 -27.59 -5.48
N GLY A 10 -25.33 -27.34 -6.56
CA GLY A 10 -25.32 -28.18 -7.76
C GLY A 10 -24.48 -27.63 -8.91
N ALA A 11 -23.43 -28.39 -9.24
CA ALA A 11 -22.72 -28.51 -10.53
C ALA A 11 -21.68 -27.44 -10.97
N ASN A 12 -20.46 -27.96 -11.19
CA ASN A 12 -19.29 -27.48 -11.93
C ASN A 12 -19.42 -26.18 -12.75
N PRO A 13 -18.52 -25.19 -12.55
CA PRO A 13 -18.23 -24.20 -13.57
C PRO A 13 -17.14 -24.72 -14.51
N SER A 14 -17.48 -24.79 -15.78
CA SER A 14 -16.58 -24.85 -16.94
C SER A 14 -15.53 -23.73 -16.92
N PRO A 15 -14.37 -23.92 -17.58
CA PRO A 15 -13.27 -22.95 -17.52
C PRO A 15 -13.68 -21.60 -18.14
N LEU A 16 -13.53 -20.53 -17.34
CA LEU A 16 -13.67 -19.15 -17.80
C LEU A 16 -12.61 -18.85 -18.86
N HIS A 17 -13.02 -18.77 -20.13
CA HIS A 17 -12.24 -18.14 -21.18
C HIS A 17 -12.32 -16.61 -21.02
N LEU A 18 -11.27 -16.01 -20.49
CA LEU A 18 -11.04 -14.57 -20.62
C LEU A 18 -10.56 -14.28 -22.06
N PRO A 19 -11.03 -13.20 -22.71
CA PRO A 19 -10.63 -12.89 -24.07
C PRO A 19 -9.16 -12.48 -24.12
N VAL A 20 -8.40 -13.14 -25.00
CA VAL A 20 -7.06 -12.74 -25.41
C VAL A 20 -7.18 -11.45 -26.21
N PHE A 21 -6.57 -10.35 -25.75
CA PHE A 21 -6.46 -9.14 -26.56
C PHE A 21 -5.03 -8.65 -26.71
N ASN A 22 -4.59 -8.78 -27.97
CA ASN A 22 -3.50 -8.06 -28.60
C ASN A 22 -3.99 -6.63 -28.87
N GLN A 23 -3.52 -5.63 -28.12
CA GLN A 23 -3.51 -4.25 -28.58
C GLN A 23 -2.17 -3.62 -28.21
N SER A 24 -1.25 -3.72 -29.16
CA SER A 24 -0.03 -2.93 -29.21
C SER A 24 -0.37 -1.46 -29.45
N ILE A 25 -0.18 -0.63 -28.43
CA ILE A 25 -0.09 0.82 -28.60
C ILE A 25 1.37 1.13 -28.93
N THR A 26 1.61 1.48 -30.20
CA THR A 26 2.90 1.94 -30.71
C THR A 26 3.13 3.38 -30.28
N VAL A 27 4.12 3.64 -29.41
CA VAL A 27 4.61 4.99 -29.09
C VAL A 27 6.14 4.97 -29.06
N PHE A 28 6.73 5.61 -30.08
CA PHE A 28 8.10 6.08 -30.28
C PHE A 28 9.32 5.18 -30.03
N GLY A 29 9.98 4.81 -31.14
CA GLY A 29 11.42 5.05 -31.35
C GLY A 29 12.42 4.22 -30.53
N LYS A 30 12.85 3.09 -31.10
CA LYS A 30 14.06 2.37 -30.66
C LYS A 30 15.29 3.28 -30.77
N SER A 31 15.86 3.69 -29.64
CA SER A 31 17.28 4.00 -29.56
C SER A 31 17.88 3.17 -28.42
N LYS A 32 18.90 2.35 -28.75
CA LYS A 32 19.66 1.56 -27.79
C LYS A 32 20.50 2.51 -26.92
N PRO A 33 20.51 2.42 -25.59
CA PRO A 33 21.54 3.10 -24.82
C PRO A 33 22.86 2.30 -24.98
N SER A 34 23.86 2.96 -25.54
CA SER A 34 25.25 2.50 -25.58
C SER A 34 25.80 2.37 -24.17
N ARG A 35 26.40 1.21 -23.85
CA ARG A 35 27.17 0.99 -22.62
C ARG A 35 28.35 1.97 -22.57
N VAL A 36 28.33 2.91 -21.64
CA VAL A 36 29.53 3.66 -21.25
C VAL A 36 30.28 2.80 -20.24
N CYS A 37 31.44 2.28 -20.65
CA CYS A 37 32.40 1.67 -19.74
C CYS A 37 33.13 2.78 -18.98
N CYS A 38 32.95 2.87 -17.67
CA CYS A 38 33.86 3.62 -16.81
C CYS A 38 34.92 2.66 -16.27
N SER A 39 36.16 2.84 -16.71
CA SER A 39 37.36 2.23 -16.12
C SER A 39 37.70 2.90 -14.77
N PRO A 40 38.32 2.19 -13.81
CA PRO A 40 38.65 2.76 -12.51
C PRO A 40 39.95 3.59 -12.61
N SER A 41 39.86 4.88 -12.31
CA SER A 41 41.03 5.74 -12.12
C SER A 41 41.56 5.61 -10.69
N ARG A 42 42.79 5.11 -10.59
CA ARG A 42 43.81 5.18 -9.53
C ARG A 42 43.47 6.04 -8.30
N ALA A 43 43.53 5.39 -7.13
CA ALA A 43 43.56 6.01 -5.81
C ALA A 43 44.80 6.91 -5.63
N MET A 44 44.60 8.04 -4.96
CA MET A 44 45.66 8.88 -4.42
C MET A 44 45.32 9.13 -2.95
N GLU A 45 46.18 8.61 -2.07
CA GLU A 45 46.08 8.75 -0.62
C GLU A 45 46.35 10.19 -0.19
N THR A 46 45.49 10.75 0.64
CA THR A 46 45.84 11.85 1.55
C THR A 46 45.17 11.61 2.89
N ASN A 47 45.98 11.37 3.92
CA ASN A 47 45.60 11.45 5.32
C ASN A 47 45.25 12.91 5.65
N ASP A 48 44.08 13.16 6.21
CA ASP A 48 43.98 14.21 7.23
C ASP A 48 42.84 13.91 8.22
N ASP A 49 43.17 14.13 9.48
CA ASP A 49 42.44 13.75 10.69
C ASP A 49 41.74 15.01 11.22
N THR A 50 40.42 15.15 11.06
CA THR A 50 39.64 16.16 11.81
C THR A 50 38.13 15.86 11.84
N SER A 51 37.60 15.77 13.06
CA SER A 51 36.22 16.02 13.51
C SER A 51 35.04 15.44 12.70
N LYS A 52 34.46 14.35 13.21
CA LYS A 52 33.15 13.81 12.79
C LYS A 52 32.00 14.77 13.13
N ALA A 53 31.75 15.75 12.27
CA ALA A 53 30.38 16.14 12.00
C ALA A 53 29.74 14.99 11.19
N LYS A 54 28.69 14.35 11.71
CA LYS A 54 27.88 13.41 10.91
C LYS A 54 27.19 14.21 9.80
N GLY A 55 27.89 14.40 8.68
CA GLY A 55 27.29 14.87 7.44
C GLY A 55 26.12 13.96 7.09
N LEU A 56 25.01 14.56 6.65
CA LEU A 56 23.90 13.84 6.03
C LEU A 56 24.48 13.03 4.87
N SER A 57 24.58 11.70 5.07
CA SER A 57 24.94 10.79 4.00
C SER A 57 23.83 10.82 2.95
N PHE A 58 24.20 11.11 1.71
CA PHE A 58 23.30 11.04 0.55
C PHE A 58 22.93 9.60 0.18
N ASP A 59 23.50 8.58 0.83
CA ASP A 59 23.33 7.16 0.48
C ASP A 59 22.09 6.48 1.09
N ASP A 60 21.23 7.24 1.76
CA ASP A 60 20.18 6.66 2.60
C ASP A 60 18.83 6.46 1.88
N PHE A 61 18.61 7.08 0.72
CA PHE A 61 17.39 6.94 -0.10
C PHE A 61 17.59 5.92 -1.25
N LEU A 62 16.56 5.12 -1.56
CA LEU A 62 16.59 4.03 -2.55
C LEU A 62 17.64 2.94 -2.28
N SER A 63 18.10 2.81 -1.04
CA SER A 63 19.03 1.77 -0.63
C SER A 63 18.30 0.61 0.05
N LYS A 64 18.82 -0.61 -0.19
CA LYS A 64 18.41 -1.80 0.57
C LYS A 64 19.17 -1.82 1.90
N LYS A 65 18.46 -1.94 3.01
CA LYS A 65 19.02 -1.96 4.36
C LYS A 65 18.65 -3.24 5.08
N PRO A 66 19.52 -3.81 5.92
CA PRO A 66 19.13 -4.87 6.84
C PRO A 66 18.05 -4.33 7.79
N TYR A 67 17.07 -5.16 8.12
CA TYR A 67 16.04 -4.83 9.09
C TYR A 67 16.26 -5.66 10.36
N SER A 68 16.17 -5.00 11.50
CA SER A 68 16.13 -5.65 12.81
C SER A 68 14.91 -5.11 13.55
N PRO A 69 13.97 -5.97 13.96
CA PRO A 69 12.81 -5.52 14.70
C PRO A 69 13.25 -4.97 16.06
N PRO A 70 12.47 -4.05 16.65
CA PRO A 70 12.71 -3.64 18.03
C PRO A 70 12.55 -4.83 18.97
N THR A 71 13.18 -4.76 20.15
CA THR A 71 13.22 -5.87 21.13
C THR A 71 11.83 -6.38 21.53
N TRP A 72 10.83 -5.49 21.65
CA TRP A 72 9.45 -5.89 21.94
C TRP A 72 8.78 -6.67 20.81
N ALA A 73 9.30 -6.60 19.57
CA ALA A 73 8.76 -7.27 18.39
C ALA A 73 9.59 -8.47 17.92
N SER A 74 10.71 -8.80 18.58
CA SER A 74 11.67 -9.81 18.09
C SER A 74 11.13 -11.24 18.10
N HIS A 75 10.02 -11.49 18.80
CA HIS A 75 9.34 -12.78 18.84
C HIS A 75 8.28 -12.95 17.74
N LEU A 76 7.83 -11.85 17.10
CA LEU A 76 6.85 -11.89 16.02
C LEU A 76 7.45 -12.58 14.78
N LYS A 77 6.61 -13.25 13.98
CA LYS A 77 7.04 -13.99 12.78
C LYS A 77 6.06 -13.80 11.62
N PRO A 78 6.51 -13.64 10.37
CA PRO A 78 7.90 -13.63 9.93
C PRO A 78 8.60 -12.30 10.25
N ILE A 79 9.92 -12.36 10.48
CA ILE A 79 10.74 -11.15 10.64
C ILE A 79 11.35 -10.85 9.27
N PRO A 80 11.12 -9.66 8.70
CA PRO A 80 11.76 -9.25 7.46
C PRO A 80 13.26 -9.17 7.67
N SER A 81 14.06 -9.66 6.72
CA SER A 81 15.53 -9.53 6.82
C SER A 81 16.02 -8.16 6.35
N HIS A 82 15.27 -7.50 5.46
CA HIS A 82 15.65 -6.25 4.81
C HIS A 82 14.44 -5.36 4.56
N VAL A 83 14.72 -4.08 4.33
CA VAL A 83 13.80 -3.07 3.83
C VAL A 83 14.45 -2.27 2.72
N PHE A 84 13.65 -1.66 1.84
CA PHE A 84 14.11 -0.55 1.01
C PHE A 84 13.79 0.77 1.70
N SER A 85 14.71 1.73 1.64
CA SER A 85 14.45 3.09 2.10
C SER A 85 13.77 3.88 0.99
N LEU A 86 12.43 3.96 1.05
CA LEU A 86 11.58 4.63 0.07
C LEU A 86 10.84 5.82 0.68
N ALA A 87 10.63 5.82 2.00
CA ALA A 87 9.92 6.86 2.72
C ALA A 87 10.88 7.89 3.35
N HIS A 88 10.45 9.14 3.42
CA HIS A 88 11.11 10.19 4.18
C HIS A 88 10.69 10.09 5.65
N LEU A 89 11.52 9.47 6.48
CA LEU A 89 11.24 9.18 7.89
C LEU A 89 12.28 9.82 8.83
N PRO A 90 11.90 10.16 10.08
CA PRO A 90 10.55 10.13 10.63
C PRO A 90 9.68 11.28 10.09
N THR A 91 8.42 11.01 9.81
CA THR A 91 7.44 12.05 9.44
C THR A 91 7.09 12.94 10.65
N PRO A 92 6.74 14.22 10.44
CA PRO A 92 6.43 15.14 11.54
C PRO A 92 5.25 14.71 12.41
N ILE A 93 5.30 15.07 13.69
CA ILE A 93 4.15 15.07 14.61
C ILE A 93 4.00 16.49 15.11
N HIS A 94 2.79 17.04 15.01
CA HIS A 94 2.51 18.39 15.49
C HIS A 94 1.13 18.50 16.13
N LYS A 95 0.96 19.46 17.03
CA LYS A 95 -0.34 19.78 17.61
C LYS A 95 -1.28 20.26 16.50
N TRP A 96 -2.47 19.69 16.44
CA TRP A 96 -3.50 20.06 15.47
C TRP A 96 -4.59 20.85 16.18
N ASN A 97 -4.60 22.16 15.91
CA ASN A 97 -5.52 23.09 16.56
C ASN A 97 -6.90 23.01 15.92
N LEU A 98 -7.66 21.97 16.28
CA LEU A 98 -9.05 21.80 15.83
C LEU A 98 -9.98 22.76 16.58
N PRO A 99 -10.97 23.36 15.89
CA PRO A 99 -12.00 24.16 16.56
C PRO A 99 -12.87 23.27 17.46
N ASN A 100 -13.41 23.86 18.53
CA ASN A 100 -14.42 23.24 19.41
C ASN A 100 -13.98 21.95 20.13
N LEU A 101 -12.67 21.78 20.40
CA LEU A 101 -12.21 20.68 21.25
C LEU A 101 -12.73 20.83 22.69
N PRO A 102 -13.07 19.72 23.37
CA PRO A 102 -13.42 19.76 24.79
C PRO A 102 -12.28 20.32 25.65
N GLN A 103 -12.62 20.87 26.81
CA GLN A 103 -11.62 21.39 27.74
C GLN A 103 -10.61 20.29 28.12
N ASN A 104 -9.34 20.67 28.25
CA ASN A 104 -8.21 19.77 28.55
C ASN A 104 -7.99 18.66 27.52
N THR A 105 -8.45 18.84 26.28
CA THR A 105 -8.20 17.91 25.18
C THR A 105 -7.19 18.51 24.21
N GLU A 106 -6.15 17.72 23.88
CA GLU A 106 -5.21 18.04 22.83
C GLU A 106 -5.30 17.00 21.73
N VAL A 107 -5.24 17.46 20.48
CA VAL A 107 -5.13 16.58 19.32
C VAL A 107 -3.76 16.82 18.67
N TRP A 108 -3.07 15.74 18.38
CA TRP A 108 -1.79 15.74 17.69
C TRP A 108 -1.92 14.93 16.41
N LEU A 109 -1.31 15.42 15.33
CA LEU A 109 -1.39 14.82 14.01
C LEU A 109 -0.02 14.28 13.59
N LYS A 110 0.02 12.98 13.25
CA LYS A 110 1.17 12.33 12.62
C LYS A 110 1.04 12.49 11.11
N ARG A 111 1.95 13.25 10.49
CA ARG A 111 1.90 13.62 9.08
C ARG A 111 2.50 12.57 8.16
N ASP A 112 1.92 11.38 8.15
CA ASP A 112 2.38 10.29 7.29
C ASP A 112 2.15 10.54 5.80
N ASP A 113 1.29 11.50 5.44
CA ASP A 113 1.17 12.08 4.09
C ASP A 113 2.45 12.78 3.61
N LEU A 114 3.32 13.18 4.53
CA LEU A 114 4.63 13.78 4.22
C LEU A 114 5.76 12.73 4.12
N SER A 115 5.42 11.44 4.07
CA SER A 115 6.40 10.37 3.88
C SER A 115 6.98 10.28 2.47
N GLY A 116 6.43 11.02 1.51
CA GLY A 116 7.02 11.20 0.17
C GLY A 116 6.62 10.13 -0.86
N MET A 117 7.47 10.00 -1.89
CA MET A 117 7.48 9.01 -2.99
C MET A 117 6.18 9.00 -3.85
N GLN A 118 6.11 10.00 -4.74
CA GLN A 118 4.98 10.86 -5.12
C GLN A 118 3.59 10.19 -5.34
N LEU A 119 2.58 10.25 -4.47
CA LEU A 119 2.28 11.11 -3.30
C LEU A 119 1.77 10.25 -2.14
N SER A 120 2.64 9.45 -1.53
CA SER A 120 2.19 8.39 -0.63
C SER A 120 1.99 8.83 0.82
N GLY A 121 0.97 8.24 1.45
CA GLY A 121 0.74 8.24 2.90
C GLY A 121 1.24 6.94 3.51
N ASN A 122 0.43 6.30 4.36
CA ASN A 122 0.80 5.06 5.07
C ASN A 122 1.27 3.88 4.17
N LYS A 123 1.03 3.90 2.85
CA LYS A 123 1.33 2.77 1.95
C LYS A 123 2.83 2.57 1.73
N VAL A 124 3.62 3.64 1.64
CA VAL A 124 5.07 3.49 1.37
C VAL A 124 5.77 2.71 2.47
N ARG A 125 5.40 2.94 3.73
CA ARG A 125 5.96 2.20 4.87
C ARG A 125 5.78 0.69 4.74
N LYS A 126 4.66 0.23 4.17
CA LYS A 126 4.43 -1.20 3.91
C LYS A 126 5.26 -1.69 2.71
N LEU A 127 5.31 -0.87 1.66
CA LEU A 127 6.01 -1.20 0.42
C LEU A 127 7.53 -1.34 0.62
N GLU A 128 8.13 -0.63 1.58
CA GLU A 128 9.53 -0.82 1.98
C GLU A 128 9.86 -2.28 2.33
N PHE A 129 8.94 -2.97 3.01
CA PHE A 129 9.07 -4.39 3.36
C PHE A 129 8.65 -5.31 2.22
N LEU A 130 7.48 -5.05 1.62
CA LEU A 130 6.90 -5.91 0.59
C LEU A 130 7.78 -6.00 -0.66
N LEU A 131 8.36 -4.88 -1.10
CA LEU A 131 9.23 -4.86 -2.27
C LEU A 131 10.62 -5.40 -1.94
N ALA A 132 11.09 -5.27 -0.70
CA ALA A 132 12.32 -5.93 -0.27
C ALA A 132 12.20 -7.45 -0.38
N GLU A 133 11.05 -8.02 0.00
CA GLU A 133 10.75 -9.43 -0.20
C GLU A 133 10.62 -9.78 -1.68
N ALA A 134 9.86 -8.99 -2.47
CA ALA A 134 9.68 -9.24 -3.90
C ALA A 134 11.02 -9.31 -4.65
N VAL A 135 11.91 -8.36 -4.40
CA VAL A 135 13.26 -8.34 -4.99
C VAL A 135 14.10 -9.52 -4.49
N ALA A 136 14.00 -9.88 -3.20
CA ALA A 136 14.72 -11.04 -2.65
C ALA A 136 14.26 -12.37 -3.28
N GLN A 137 12.99 -12.48 -3.69
CA GLN A 137 12.46 -13.62 -4.43
C GLN A 137 12.76 -13.58 -5.94
N GLY A 138 13.50 -12.56 -6.41
CA GLY A 138 13.89 -12.41 -7.81
C GLY A 138 12.74 -11.98 -8.73
N ALA A 139 11.70 -11.34 -8.19
CA ALA A 139 10.59 -10.83 -8.99
C ALA A 139 11.08 -9.81 -10.03
N ASP A 140 10.44 -9.81 -11.21
CA ASP A 140 10.63 -8.78 -12.24
C ASP A 140 9.39 -7.90 -12.46
N CYS A 141 8.26 -8.28 -11.87
CA CYS A 141 7.05 -7.48 -11.89
C CYS A 141 6.21 -7.67 -10.63
N ILE A 142 5.41 -6.66 -10.34
CA ILE A 142 4.46 -6.60 -9.24
C ILE A 142 3.05 -6.64 -9.78
N ILE A 143 2.20 -7.49 -9.19
CA ILE A 143 0.76 -7.48 -9.41
C ILE A 143 0.10 -6.88 -8.17
N THR A 144 -0.79 -5.91 -8.35
CA THR A 144 -1.70 -5.50 -7.26
C THR A 144 -3.06 -5.06 -7.80
N ILE A 145 -3.99 -4.80 -6.89
CA ILE A 145 -5.39 -4.56 -7.22
C ILE A 145 -6.02 -3.56 -6.25
N GLY A 146 -6.92 -2.73 -6.77
CA GLY A 146 -7.62 -1.70 -5.98
C GLY A 146 -8.70 -0.98 -6.79
N GLY A 147 -9.27 0.08 -6.22
CA GLY A 147 -10.14 0.99 -6.98
C GLY A 147 -9.35 1.83 -7.99
N ILE A 148 -10.04 2.40 -8.98
CA ILE A 148 -9.43 3.28 -10.00
C ILE A 148 -8.70 4.51 -9.44
N GLN A 149 -9.06 4.97 -8.24
CA GLN A 149 -8.36 6.05 -7.53
C GLN A 149 -7.56 5.51 -6.32
N SER A 150 -7.06 4.28 -6.39
CA SER A 150 -6.35 3.64 -5.28
C SER A 150 -5.00 4.31 -4.97
N ASN A 151 -4.88 4.89 -3.78
CA ASN A 151 -3.61 5.39 -3.26
C ASN A 151 -2.54 4.28 -3.18
N HIS A 152 -2.96 3.02 -2.95
CA HIS A 152 -2.09 1.85 -2.89
C HIS A 152 -1.55 1.45 -4.26
N CYS A 153 -2.41 1.41 -5.29
CA CYS A 153 -1.99 1.02 -6.64
C CYS A 153 -1.01 2.06 -7.20
N ARG A 154 -1.32 3.35 -7.05
CA ARG A 154 -0.39 4.43 -7.38
C ARG A 154 0.94 4.28 -6.65
N ALA A 155 0.93 4.18 -5.31
CA ALA A 155 2.17 4.07 -4.54
C ALA A 155 3.00 2.84 -4.94
N THR A 156 2.33 1.72 -5.22
CA THR A 156 2.98 0.48 -5.71
C THR A 156 3.63 0.69 -7.07
N ALA A 157 2.94 1.34 -8.02
CA ALA A 157 3.45 1.59 -9.35
C ALA A 157 4.71 2.47 -9.32
N VAL A 158 4.70 3.53 -8.51
CA VAL A 158 5.86 4.41 -8.35
C VAL A 158 7.01 3.65 -7.67
N ALA A 159 6.74 2.94 -6.56
CA ALA A 159 7.76 2.22 -5.80
C ALA A 159 8.42 1.10 -6.63
N ALA A 160 7.62 0.35 -7.39
CA ALA A 160 8.11 -0.70 -8.28
C ALA A 160 9.08 -0.12 -9.33
N LYS A 161 8.76 1.04 -9.91
CA LYS A 161 9.62 1.67 -10.92
C LYS A 161 10.95 2.15 -10.36
N TYR A 162 11.00 2.65 -9.12
CA TYR A 162 12.28 2.94 -8.45
C TYR A 162 13.18 1.72 -8.31
N LEU A 163 12.60 0.52 -8.25
CA LEU A 163 13.33 -0.75 -8.11
C LEU A 163 13.46 -1.53 -9.43
N ASN A 164 13.17 -0.88 -10.57
CA ASN A 164 13.18 -1.49 -11.90
C ASN A 164 12.27 -2.71 -12.05
N LEU A 165 11.10 -2.68 -11.39
CA LEU A 165 10.05 -3.69 -11.50
C LEU A 165 8.91 -3.16 -12.37
N ASP A 166 8.35 -4.01 -13.23
CA ASP A 166 7.11 -3.67 -13.93
C ASP A 166 5.91 -3.76 -12.98
N SER A 167 4.85 -3.01 -13.28
CA SER A 167 3.62 -3.02 -12.48
C SER A 167 2.44 -3.42 -13.32
N TYR A 168 1.68 -4.39 -12.82
CA TYR A 168 0.42 -4.86 -13.38
C TYR A 168 -0.69 -4.57 -12.36
N LEU A 169 -1.61 -3.69 -12.73
CA LEU A 169 -2.65 -3.17 -11.85
C LEU A 169 -4.01 -3.61 -12.34
N ILE A 170 -4.78 -4.25 -11.48
CA ILE A 170 -6.21 -4.49 -11.71
C ILE A 170 -6.97 -3.37 -11.00
N LEU A 171 -7.72 -2.55 -11.75
CA LEU A 171 -8.40 -1.37 -11.23
C LEU A 171 -9.91 -1.47 -11.37
N ARG A 172 -10.60 -1.49 -10.23
CA ARG A 172 -12.05 -1.55 -10.15
C ARG A 172 -12.69 -0.18 -10.42
N THR A 173 -13.63 -0.13 -11.35
CA THR A 173 -14.38 1.08 -11.72
C THR A 173 -15.83 0.75 -12.13
N SER A 174 -16.63 1.74 -12.49
CA SER A 174 -17.98 1.50 -13.02
C SER A 174 -17.92 0.86 -14.41
N LYS A 175 -18.91 0.03 -14.76
CA LYS A 175 -18.98 -0.63 -16.07
C LYS A 175 -18.87 0.35 -17.24
N LEU A 176 -19.53 1.51 -17.14
CA LEU A 176 -19.43 2.57 -18.14
C LEU A 176 -17.98 3.04 -18.41
N LEU A 177 -17.15 3.13 -17.36
CA LEU A 177 -15.77 3.56 -17.47
C LEU A 177 -14.83 2.46 -17.96
N VAL A 178 -15.19 1.18 -17.78
CA VAL A 178 -14.47 0.06 -18.39
C VAL A 178 -14.55 0.17 -19.92
N ASP A 179 -15.72 0.52 -20.46
CA ASP A 179 -15.96 0.51 -21.91
C ASP A 179 -15.43 1.75 -22.64
N LYS A 180 -15.17 2.87 -21.94
CA LYS A 180 -14.93 4.19 -22.57
C LYS A 180 -13.54 4.80 -22.38
N ASP A 181 -12.63 4.11 -21.68
CA ASP A 181 -11.40 4.68 -21.12
C ASP A 181 -11.69 5.82 -20.10
N PRO A 182 -11.31 5.69 -18.81
CA PRO A 182 -11.47 6.74 -17.81
C PRO A 182 -10.58 7.98 -18.00
N GLY A 183 -9.68 7.97 -18.97
CA GLY A 183 -8.79 9.08 -19.30
C GLY A 183 -7.66 9.30 -18.29
N LEU A 184 -7.22 10.55 -18.17
CA LEU A 184 -6.03 10.96 -17.41
C LEU A 184 -6.42 11.72 -16.13
N THR A 185 -6.86 10.99 -15.10
CA THR A 185 -7.41 11.60 -13.87
C THR A 185 -6.76 11.08 -12.60
N GLY A 186 -6.49 11.96 -11.63
CA GLY A 186 -6.07 11.61 -10.27
C GLY A 186 -4.92 10.59 -10.20
N ASN A 187 -5.11 9.54 -9.41
CA ASN A 187 -4.13 8.46 -9.21
C ASN A 187 -3.87 7.66 -10.51
N LEU A 188 -4.90 7.47 -11.35
CA LEU A 188 -4.77 6.76 -12.64
C LEU A 188 -3.79 7.45 -13.59
N LEU A 189 -3.74 8.79 -13.59
CA LEU A 189 -2.77 9.54 -14.38
C LEU A 189 -1.33 9.16 -14.00
N VAL A 190 -1.05 9.12 -12.69
CA VAL A 190 0.29 8.78 -12.18
C VAL A 190 0.66 7.34 -12.52
N GLU A 191 -0.27 6.40 -12.35
CA GLU A 191 -0.08 4.99 -12.72
C GLU A 191 0.28 4.84 -14.22
N ARG A 192 -0.39 5.59 -15.10
CA ARG A 192 -0.07 5.64 -16.53
C ARG A 192 1.30 6.26 -16.82
N PHE A 193 1.67 7.34 -16.14
CA PHE A 193 3.01 7.93 -16.27
C PHE A 193 4.13 6.99 -15.84
N MET A 194 3.87 6.13 -14.84
CA MET A 194 4.81 5.08 -14.43
C MET A 194 4.87 3.93 -15.42
N GLY A 195 4.06 3.92 -16.48
CA GLY A 195 4.00 2.84 -17.46
C GLY A 195 3.42 1.55 -16.87
N ALA A 196 2.49 1.65 -15.92
CA ALA A 196 1.82 0.48 -15.38
C ALA A 196 0.89 -0.17 -16.43
N HIS A 197 0.89 -1.50 -16.48
CA HIS A 197 -0.08 -2.27 -17.25
C HIS A 197 -1.40 -2.29 -16.48
N ILE A 198 -2.44 -1.65 -17.03
CA ILE A 198 -3.72 -1.46 -16.34
C ILE A 198 -4.80 -2.36 -16.94
N GLN A 199 -5.40 -3.20 -16.11
CA GLN A 199 -6.61 -3.96 -16.43
C GLN A 199 -7.78 -3.35 -15.66
N LEU A 200 -8.75 -2.81 -16.39
CA LEU A 200 -9.99 -2.31 -15.77
C LEU A 200 -10.97 -3.45 -15.55
N ILE A 201 -11.68 -3.42 -14.43
CA ILE A 201 -12.74 -4.37 -14.10
C ILE A 201 -13.94 -3.65 -13.50
N SER A 202 -15.15 -4.13 -13.79
CA SER A 202 -16.35 -3.56 -13.18
C SER A 202 -16.45 -3.89 -11.69
N LYS A 203 -17.24 -3.10 -10.94
CA LYS A 203 -17.49 -3.37 -9.52
C LYS A 203 -18.20 -4.71 -9.32
N GLU A 204 -19.08 -5.06 -10.24
CA GLU A 204 -19.89 -6.27 -10.22
C GLU A 204 -19.03 -7.52 -10.41
N GLU A 205 -18.11 -7.49 -11.39
CA GLU A 205 -17.16 -8.59 -11.61
C GLU A 205 -16.18 -8.74 -10.45
N TYR A 206 -15.67 -7.63 -9.91
CA TYR A 206 -14.82 -7.67 -8.72
C TYR A 206 -15.54 -8.33 -7.54
N ALA A 207 -16.80 -7.95 -7.29
CA ALA A 207 -17.59 -8.51 -6.19
C ALA A 207 -17.85 -10.01 -6.36
N LYS A 208 -18.02 -10.47 -7.62
CA LYS A 208 -18.26 -11.88 -7.94
C LYS A 208 -17.01 -12.75 -7.82
N ILE A 209 -15.86 -12.26 -8.30
CA ILE A 209 -14.64 -13.07 -8.44
C ILE A 209 -13.73 -12.93 -7.21
N GLY A 210 -13.65 -11.73 -6.64
CA GLY A 210 -12.75 -11.41 -5.54
C GLY A 210 -11.31 -11.14 -5.97
N SER A 211 -10.58 -10.39 -5.13
CA SER A 211 -9.22 -9.92 -5.44
C SER A 211 -8.18 -11.04 -5.57
N VAL A 212 -8.27 -12.07 -4.73
CA VAL A 212 -7.33 -13.20 -4.72
C VAL A 212 -7.40 -13.98 -6.03
N ALA A 213 -8.61 -14.37 -6.46
CA ALA A 213 -8.78 -15.09 -7.71
C ALA A 213 -8.34 -14.26 -8.93
N LEU A 214 -8.72 -12.97 -8.98
CA LEU A 214 -8.30 -12.06 -10.06
C LEU A 214 -6.78 -11.94 -10.18
N THR A 215 -6.09 -11.74 -9.06
CA THR A 215 -4.61 -11.62 -9.07
C THR A 215 -3.92 -12.94 -9.37
N ASN A 216 -4.48 -14.08 -8.94
CA ASN A 216 -3.95 -15.41 -9.27
C ASN A 216 -4.04 -15.72 -10.77
N VAL A 217 -5.16 -15.39 -11.41
CA VAL A 217 -5.33 -15.58 -12.86
C VAL A 217 -4.27 -14.79 -13.64
N LEU A 218 -4.06 -13.52 -13.29
CA LEU A 218 -3.04 -12.69 -13.93
C LEU A 218 -1.62 -13.20 -13.63
N LYS A 219 -1.37 -13.68 -12.41
CA LYS A 219 -0.10 -14.31 -12.03
C LYS A 219 0.21 -15.52 -12.91
N GLU A 220 -0.74 -16.42 -13.08
CA GLU A 220 -0.60 -17.61 -13.92
C GLU A 220 -0.32 -17.26 -15.39
N GLN A 221 -0.98 -16.22 -15.90
CA GLN A 221 -0.72 -15.72 -17.25
C GLN A 221 0.72 -15.23 -17.38
N LEU A 222 1.17 -14.35 -16.48
CA LEU A 222 2.52 -13.79 -16.53
C LEU A 222 3.61 -14.86 -16.35
N LEU A 223 3.37 -15.89 -15.53
CA LEU A 223 4.27 -17.04 -15.42
C LEU A 223 4.41 -17.80 -16.75
N LYS A 224 3.31 -17.99 -17.50
CA LYS A 224 3.35 -18.62 -18.84
C LYS A 224 4.10 -17.78 -19.87
N GLU A 225 4.13 -16.46 -19.67
CA GLU A 225 4.92 -15.51 -20.46
C GLU A 225 6.40 -15.44 -20.03
N GLY A 226 6.82 -16.25 -19.05
CA GLY A 226 8.20 -16.30 -18.55
C GLY A 226 8.58 -15.19 -17.57
N ARG A 227 7.59 -14.43 -17.07
CA ARG A 227 7.79 -13.39 -16.05
C ARG A 227 7.89 -14.00 -14.66
N ARG A 228 8.37 -13.20 -13.70
CA ARG A 228 8.44 -13.57 -12.27
C ARG A 228 7.59 -12.59 -11.45
N PRO A 229 6.25 -12.77 -11.45
CA PRO A 229 5.34 -11.89 -10.73
C PRO A 229 5.34 -12.12 -9.22
N TYR A 230 5.36 -11.02 -8.47
CA TYR A 230 5.06 -11.00 -7.04
C TYR A 230 3.72 -10.27 -6.79
N VAL A 231 2.81 -10.91 -6.06
CA VAL A 231 1.48 -10.36 -5.80
C VAL A 231 1.48 -9.61 -4.47
N ILE A 232 1.13 -8.31 -4.52
CA ILE A 232 0.84 -7.52 -3.34
C ILE A 232 -0.70 -7.43 -3.19
N PRO A 233 -1.27 -7.90 -2.06
CA PRO A 233 -2.71 -7.87 -1.86
C PRO A 233 -3.26 -6.44 -1.75
N VAL A 234 -4.58 -6.31 -1.78
CA VAL A 234 -5.29 -5.02 -1.66
C VAL A 234 -4.73 -4.21 -0.48
N GLY A 235 -4.27 -2.99 -0.75
CA GLY A 235 -3.76 -2.08 0.27
C GLY A 235 -2.42 -2.47 0.90
N GLY A 236 -1.74 -3.51 0.39
CA GLY A 236 -0.51 -4.06 0.96
C GLY A 236 -0.71 -4.66 2.35
N SER A 237 -1.92 -5.13 2.63
CA SER A 237 -2.29 -5.64 3.96
C SER A 237 -2.13 -7.17 4.00
N ASN A 238 -0.96 -7.60 4.42
CA ASN A 238 -0.65 -8.97 4.84
C ASN A 238 0.25 -8.91 6.09
N SER A 239 0.68 -10.05 6.62
CA SER A 239 1.54 -10.10 7.82
C SER A 239 2.81 -9.25 7.65
N LEU A 240 3.47 -9.33 6.50
CA LEU A 240 4.69 -8.56 6.21
C LEU A 240 4.43 -7.04 6.14
N GLY A 241 3.38 -6.64 5.41
CA GLY A 241 2.98 -5.24 5.29
C GLY A 241 2.50 -4.62 6.61
N THR A 242 2.10 -5.44 7.58
CA THR A 242 1.77 -4.98 8.94
C THR A 242 2.96 -4.37 9.67
N CYS A 243 4.19 -4.82 9.39
CA CYS A 243 5.41 -4.20 9.91
C CYS A 243 5.55 -2.71 9.50
N GLY A 244 4.91 -2.31 8.39
CA GLY A 244 4.87 -0.94 7.90
C GLY A 244 3.78 -0.05 8.50
N GLY A 245 3.02 -0.49 9.50
CA GLY A 245 2.04 0.38 10.19
C GLY A 245 0.60 0.29 9.65
N THR A 246 0.08 -0.93 9.48
CA THR A 246 -1.38 -1.16 9.50
C THR A 246 -1.94 -0.87 10.89
N ILE A 247 -3.27 -0.83 11.03
CA ILE A 247 -3.91 -0.80 12.34
C ILE A 247 -3.42 -1.95 13.24
N ALA A 248 -3.26 -3.16 12.68
CA ALA A 248 -2.69 -4.30 13.40
C ALA A 248 -1.28 -3.98 13.94
N GLY A 249 -0.43 -3.37 13.12
CA GLY A 249 0.94 -3.03 13.50
C GLY A 249 1.01 -1.92 14.55
N LEU A 250 0.17 -0.90 14.42
CA LEU A 250 0.06 0.19 15.41
C LEU A 250 -0.49 -0.33 16.74
N SER A 251 -1.54 -1.15 16.70
CA SER A 251 -2.14 -1.78 17.88
C SER A 251 -1.15 -2.71 18.59
N LEU A 252 -0.44 -3.57 17.85
CA LEU A 252 0.61 -4.43 18.42
C LEU A 252 1.77 -3.62 18.98
N GLY A 253 2.23 -2.60 18.26
CA GLY A 253 3.32 -1.74 18.73
C GLY A 253 2.96 -0.97 19.99
N SER A 254 1.72 -0.51 20.11
CA SER A 254 1.24 0.13 21.33
C SER A 254 1.09 -0.89 22.47
N TRP A 255 0.52 -2.07 22.18
CA TRP A 255 0.26 -3.12 23.16
C TRP A 255 1.52 -3.78 23.71
N LEU A 256 2.48 -4.11 22.86
CA LEU A 256 3.73 -4.79 23.23
C LEU A 256 4.81 -3.78 23.67
N GLY A 257 4.84 -2.60 23.04
CA GLY A 257 5.83 -1.56 23.31
C GLY A 257 5.54 -0.76 24.59
N ALA A 258 6.29 0.33 24.76
CA ALA A 258 6.23 1.17 25.97
C ALA A 258 5.07 2.18 25.97
N LEU A 259 4.53 2.54 24.81
CA LEU A 259 3.53 3.59 24.67
C LEU A 259 2.23 3.24 25.41
N LYS A 260 1.77 1.98 25.32
CA LYS A 260 0.52 1.47 25.92
C LYS A 260 -0.70 2.36 25.68
N ALA A 261 -0.70 3.14 24.60
CA ALA A 261 -1.81 4.00 24.22
C ALA A 261 -2.95 3.16 23.67
N LYS A 262 -4.18 3.60 23.92
CA LYS A 262 -5.36 2.99 23.32
C LYS A 262 -5.41 3.36 21.84
N VAL A 263 -5.45 2.35 20.98
CA VAL A 263 -5.51 2.54 19.53
C VAL A 263 -6.96 2.42 19.07
N HIS A 264 -7.46 3.51 18.48
CA HIS A 264 -8.79 3.59 17.89
C HIS A 264 -8.67 3.65 16.37
N ALA A 265 -9.47 2.84 15.68
CA ALA A 265 -9.58 2.83 14.24
C ALA A 265 -11.01 3.16 13.80
N PHE A 266 -11.10 3.82 12.66
CA PHE A 266 -12.37 4.08 11.98
C PHE A 266 -12.35 3.25 10.70
N CYS A 267 -13.30 2.33 10.56
CA CYS A 267 -13.35 1.46 9.41
C CYS A 267 -13.98 2.19 8.24
N VAL A 268 -13.34 2.09 7.08
CA VAL A 268 -13.79 2.79 5.86
C VAL A 268 -14.49 1.86 4.87
N CYS A 269 -14.69 0.60 5.24
CA CYS A 269 -15.40 -0.39 4.43
C CYS A 269 -16.17 -1.38 5.31
N ASP A 270 -17.21 -1.96 4.74
CA ASP A 270 -17.96 -3.08 5.31
C ASP A 270 -18.44 -2.83 6.75
N ASP A 271 -18.58 -3.87 7.54
CA ASP A 271 -19.07 -3.82 8.92
C ASP A 271 -17.94 -4.01 9.96
N PRO A 272 -18.22 -3.74 11.25
CA PRO A 272 -17.23 -3.93 12.30
C PRO A 272 -16.69 -5.36 12.43
N ASP A 273 -17.48 -6.39 12.14
CA ASP A 273 -17.03 -7.78 12.29
C ASP A 273 -16.01 -8.13 11.21
N TYR A 274 -16.27 -7.73 9.95
CA TYR A 274 -15.28 -7.81 8.88
C TYR A 274 -13.96 -7.12 9.27
N PHE A 275 -14.03 -5.94 9.89
CA PHE A 275 -12.85 -5.23 10.37
C PHE A 275 -12.05 -6.05 11.40
N TYR A 276 -12.71 -6.61 12.41
CA TYR A 276 -12.03 -7.37 13.45
C TYR A 276 -11.43 -8.66 12.91
N ASP A 277 -12.17 -9.38 12.07
CA ASP A 277 -11.69 -10.63 11.45
C ASP A 277 -10.48 -10.35 10.57
N PHE A 278 -10.54 -9.30 9.75
CA PHE A 278 -9.42 -8.88 8.91
C PHE A 278 -8.17 -8.49 9.73
N VAL A 279 -8.36 -7.77 10.84
CA VAL A 279 -7.24 -7.41 11.73
C VAL A 279 -6.70 -8.64 12.46
N GLN A 280 -7.56 -9.57 12.87
CA GLN A 280 -7.16 -10.82 13.50
C GLN A 280 -6.30 -11.66 12.56
N ASP A 281 -6.70 -11.81 11.29
CA ASP A 281 -5.91 -12.54 10.28
C ASP A 281 -4.49 -11.98 10.14
N LEU A 282 -4.34 -10.65 10.18
CA LEU A 282 -3.03 -9.98 10.14
C LEU A 282 -2.20 -10.24 11.40
N ILE A 283 -2.83 -10.29 12.57
CA ILE A 283 -2.18 -10.54 13.86
C ILE A 283 -1.78 -12.02 13.98
N ASP A 284 -2.64 -12.94 13.57
CA ASP A 284 -2.38 -14.38 13.55
C ASP A 284 -1.27 -14.72 12.58
N GLY A 285 -1.27 -14.07 11.42
CA GLY A 285 -0.18 -14.13 10.45
C GLY A 285 1.16 -13.59 10.99
N LEU A 286 1.15 -12.84 12.10
CA LEU A 286 2.35 -12.42 12.84
C LEU A 286 2.71 -13.32 14.03
N GLN A 287 1.88 -14.33 14.31
CA GLN A 287 1.99 -15.24 15.46
C GLN A 287 2.07 -14.49 16.80
N ALA A 288 1.35 -13.37 16.92
CA ALA A 288 1.44 -12.53 18.12
C ALA A 288 0.71 -13.12 19.32
N GLY A 289 -0.28 -14.02 19.11
CA GLY A 289 -1.07 -14.62 20.18
C GLY A 289 -1.99 -13.63 20.91
N VAL A 290 -2.44 -12.59 20.21
CA VAL A 290 -3.29 -11.52 20.76
C VAL A 290 -4.61 -11.44 20.00
N ASN A 291 -5.71 -11.16 20.69
CA ASN A 291 -6.99 -10.94 20.04
C ASN A 291 -7.13 -9.50 19.53
N ALA A 292 -7.59 -9.32 18.28
CA ALA A 292 -7.79 -8.03 17.65
C ALA A 292 -8.75 -7.12 18.45
N ARG A 293 -9.79 -7.69 19.07
CA ARG A 293 -10.79 -6.93 19.87
C ARG A 293 -10.22 -6.38 21.17
N ASP A 294 -9.11 -6.94 21.66
CA ASP A 294 -8.42 -6.44 22.86
C ASP A 294 -7.55 -5.22 22.55
N ILE A 295 -7.06 -5.10 21.31
CA ILE A 295 -6.01 -4.13 20.95
C ILE A 295 -6.41 -3.13 19.86
N ALA A 296 -7.52 -3.36 19.16
CA ALA A 296 -8.07 -2.45 18.17
C ALA A 296 -9.56 -2.23 18.46
N LYS A 297 -10.07 -1.04 18.11
CA LYS A 297 -11.51 -0.74 18.12
C LYS A 297 -11.89 -0.11 16.81
N GLY A 298 -12.83 -0.72 16.07
CA GLY A 298 -13.41 -0.23 14.83
C GLY A 298 -14.91 0.00 14.97
N LEU A 299 -15.42 1.16 14.49
CA LEU A 299 -16.84 1.53 14.63
C LEU A 299 -17.68 1.33 13.35
N GLY A 300 -17.07 0.95 12.21
CA GLY A 300 -17.78 0.64 10.96
C GLY A 300 -18.21 1.83 10.11
N TYR A 301 -18.30 1.58 8.79
CA TYR A 301 -18.87 2.35 7.66
C TYR A 301 -18.37 3.78 7.37
N ALA A 302 -17.70 3.97 6.22
CA ALA A 302 -17.44 5.28 5.61
C ALA A 302 -18.15 5.40 4.25
N ILE A 303 -19.31 6.07 4.25
CA ILE A 303 -19.87 6.76 3.09
C ILE A 303 -20.14 8.18 3.57
N ASN A 304 -19.46 9.18 3.00
CA ASN A 304 -19.69 10.54 3.47
C ASN A 304 -21.11 11.01 3.14
N THR A 305 -21.77 11.46 4.19
CA THR A 305 -22.91 12.35 4.16
C THR A 305 -22.49 13.75 3.69
N SER A 306 -23.47 14.58 3.31
CA SER A 306 -23.17 15.98 2.94
C SER A 306 -22.61 16.76 4.14
N GLU A 307 -23.03 16.38 5.33
CA GLU A 307 -22.60 16.90 6.62
C GLU A 307 -21.12 16.57 6.89
N GLU A 308 -20.69 15.33 6.64
CA GLU A 308 -19.29 14.93 6.79
C GLU A 308 -18.38 15.64 5.78
N LEU A 309 -18.80 15.77 4.52
CA LEU A 309 -18.06 16.55 3.53
C LEU A 309 -17.94 18.03 3.91
N LYS A 310 -19.01 18.59 4.47
CA LYS A 310 -19.00 19.97 5.00
C LYS A 310 -18.04 20.08 6.19
N PHE A 311 -18.04 19.11 7.11
CA PHE A 311 -17.11 19.07 8.24
C PHE A 311 -15.65 18.97 7.78
N VAL A 312 -15.33 18.08 6.83
CA VAL A 312 -13.97 17.97 6.26
C VAL A 312 -13.54 19.29 5.63
N LYS A 313 -14.43 19.96 4.90
CA LYS A 313 -14.17 21.29 4.33
C LYS A 313 -13.90 22.33 5.42
N GLU A 314 -14.69 22.35 6.49
CA GLU A 314 -14.52 23.29 7.61
C GLU A 314 -13.21 23.06 8.35
N VAL A 315 -12.85 21.81 8.63
CA VAL A 315 -11.56 21.44 9.23
C VAL A 315 -10.40 21.87 8.33
N ALA A 316 -10.49 21.63 7.02
CA ALA A 316 -9.46 22.05 6.08
C ALA A 316 -9.31 23.58 6.04
N ALA A 317 -10.43 24.32 5.98
CA ALA A 317 -10.43 25.77 5.99
C ALA A 317 -9.86 26.35 7.29
N ALA A 318 -10.13 25.72 8.43
CA ALA A 318 -9.69 26.20 9.75
C ALA A 318 -8.23 25.86 10.05
N THR A 319 -7.70 24.75 9.51
CA THR A 319 -6.40 24.20 9.94
C THR A 319 -5.34 24.10 8.85
N GLY A 320 -5.72 24.26 7.57
CA GLY A 320 -4.83 24.09 6.43
C GLY A 320 -4.46 22.63 6.13
N VAL A 321 -5.06 21.66 6.83
CA VAL A 321 -4.87 20.22 6.58
C VAL A 321 -6.04 19.67 5.79
N VAL A 322 -5.77 19.14 4.60
CA VAL A 322 -6.79 18.53 3.73
C VAL A 322 -6.85 17.03 4.00
N LEU A 323 -8.03 16.54 4.37
CA LEU A 323 -8.35 15.12 4.43
C LEU A 323 -9.00 14.68 3.11
N ASP A 324 -8.85 13.40 2.75
CA ASP A 324 -9.49 12.87 1.56
C ASP A 324 -10.90 12.37 1.89
N PRO A 325 -11.85 12.41 0.94
CA PRO A 325 -13.23 12.01 1.18
C PRO A 325 -13.42 10.48 1.12
N VAL A 326 -12.38 9.65 1.18
CA VAL A 326 -12.53 8.19 1.20
C VAL A 326 -11.95 7.62 2.50
N TYR A 327 -10.87 8.21 3.01
CA TYR A 327 -10.18 7.77 4.24
C TYR A 327 -10.08 8.88 5.29
#